data_AF-A0A134AEE4-F1
#
_entry.id   AF-A0A134AEE4-F1
#
_cell.length_a   1.000
_cell.length_b   1.000
_cell.length_c   1.000
_cell.angle_alpha   90.00
_cell.angle_beta   90.00
_cell.angle_gamma   90.00
#
_symmetry.space_group_name_H-M   'P 1'
#
loop_
_entity.id
_entity.type
_entity.pdbx_description
1 polymer ?
#
loop_
_entity_poly.entity_id
_entity_poly.type
_entity_poly.pdbx_seq_one_letter_code
_entity_poly.pdbx_strand_id
1 'polypeptide(L)'
;MSNDFYKDLEKYANEEDTTIFAESNLEGYSDFYKEDEKSRVWWIDKLDVVGEHLFSFDKKKIYNIFLDYPHNLTKEEKEIFDEDEPYWKEFLKNR
;
A
#
# COMPACT_ATOMS: atom_id res chain seq x y z
N MET A 1 30.09 -12.26 3.06
CA MET A 1 28.77 -11.61 2.91
C MET A 1 27.71 -12.50 3.52
N SER A 2 27.49 -12.43 4.83
CA SER A 2 26.56 -13.36 5.51
C SER A 2 26.07 -12.89 6.89
N ASN A 3 26.64 -11.84 7.49
CA ASN A 3 26.38 -11.51 8.90
C ASN A 3 25.34 -10.41 9.11
N ASP A 4 24.92 -9.74 8.04
CA ASP A 4 23.97 -8.61 8.12
C ASP A 4 22.55 -9.07 7.78
N PHE A 5 22.38 -9.96 6.79
CA PHE A 5 21.07 -10.51 6.43
C PHE A 5 20.33 -11.20 7.59
N TYR A 6 21.03 -12.02 8.39
CA TYR A 6 20.42 -12.67 9.55
C TYR A 6 20.06 -11.68 10.66
N LYS A 7 20.84 -10.60 10.82
CA LYS A 7 20.52 -9.55 11.79
C LYS A 7 19.33 -8.72 11.35
N ASP A 8 19.24 -8.42 10.06
CA ASP A 8 18.10 -7.72 9.48
C ASP A 8 16.85 -8.59 9.61
N LEU A 9 16.93 -9.88 9.27
CA LEU A 9 15.82 -10.83 9.47
C LEU A 9 15.42 -10.96 10.95
N GLU A 10 16.37 -11.10 11.86
CA GLU A 10 16.08 -11.13 13.30
C GLU A 10 15.41 -9.84 13.75
N LYS A 11 15.86 -8.68 13.25
CA LYS A 11 15.23 -7.40 13.54
C LYS A 11 13.79 -7.38 13.02
N TYR A 12 13.54 -7.71 11.74
CA TYR A 12 12.20 -7.72 11.15
C TYR A 12 11.27 -8.75 11.80
N ALA A 13 11.79 -9.92 12.19
CA ALA A 13 11.00 -10.95 12.86
C ALA A 13 10.62 -10.59 14.30
N ASN A 14 11.36 -9.68 14.93
CA ASN A 14 11.11 -9.22 16.30
C ASN A 14 10.44 -7.84 16.38
N GLU A 15 10.28 -7.15 15.25
CA GLU A 15 9.49 -5.92 15.17
C GLU A 15 8.01 -6.24 15.38
N GLU A 16 7.31 -5.38 16.13
CA GLU A 16 5.88 -5.52 16.35
C GLU A 16 5.15 -5.32 15.02
N ASP A 17 4.37 -6.32 14.60
CA ASP A 17 3.51 -6.18 13.44
C ASP A 17 2.38 -5.20 13.78
N THR A 18 2.50 -3.99 13.22
CA THR A 18 1.53 -2.90 13.42
C THR A 18 0.46 -2.86 12.34
N THR A 19 0.48 -3.83 11.41
CA THR A 19 -0.43 -3.88 10.28
C THR A 19 -1.88 -3.94 10.74
N ILE A 20 -2.68 -3.03 10.20
CA ILE A 20 -4.10 -2.93 10.54
C ILE A 20 -4.91 -3.47 9.38
N PHE A 21 -5.79 -4.42 9.69
CA PHE A 21 -6.69 -5.03 8.72
C PHE A 21 -8.12 -4.50 8.86
N ALA A 22 -8.84 -4.46 7.74
CA ALA A 22 -10.28 -4.22 7.70
C ALA A 22 -10.93 -5.08 6.62
N GLU A 23 -12.01 -5.78 6.97
CA GLU A 23 -12.72 -6.68 6.06
C GLU A 23 -13.12 -5.97 4.76
N SER A 24 -12.74 -6.54 3.60
CA SER A 24 -13.12 -5.96 2.31
C SER A 24 -14.52 -6.38 1.87
N ASN A 25 -14.94 -7.60 2.21
CA ASN A 25 -16.17 -8.24 1.73
C ASN A 25 -16.25 -8.33 0.19
N LEU A 26 -15.10 -8.32 -0.50
CA LEU A 26 -15.01 -8.41 -1.95
C LEU A 26 -14.52 -9.80 -2.38
N GLU A 27 -15.30 -10.48 -3.21
CA GLU A 27 -14.91 -11.78 -3.77
C GLU A 27 -13.70 -11.62 -4.71
N GLY A 28 -12.66 -12.46 -4.50
CA GLY A 28 -11.43 -12.42 -5.29
C GLY A 28 -10.42 -11.36 -4.86
N TYR A 29 -10.67 -10.67 -3.74
CA TYR A 29 -9.75 -9.69 -3.16
C TYR A 29 -9.34 -10.09 -1.73
N SER A 30 -8.19 -9.60 -1.29
CA SER A 30 -7.81 -9.62 0.12
C SER A 30 -8.71 -8.70 0.95
N ASP A 31 -8.55 -8.74 2.27
CA ASP A 31 -8.98 -7.65 3.13
C ASP A 31 -8.13 -6.40 2.89
N PHE A 32 -8.66 -5.24 3.26
CA PHE A 32 -7.89 -4.01 3.25
C PHE A 32 -6.84 -4.05 4.35
N TYR A 33 -5.64 -3.56 4.07
CA TYR A 33 -4.56 -3.47 5.05
C TYR A 33 -3.78 -2.16 4.94
N LYS A 34 -3.10 -1.77 6.01
CA LYS A 34 -2.19 -0.62 6.04
C LYS A 34 -1.13 -0.81 7.12
N GLU A 35 0.01 -0.16 6.96
CA GLU A 35 1.16 -0.34 7.86
C GLU A 35 0.87 0.10 9.29
N ASP A 36 0.24 1.26 9.50
CA ASP A 36 -0.07 1.75 10.84
C ASP A 36 -1.35 2.61 10.94
N GLU A 37 -1.70 3.06 12.15
CA GLU A 37 -2.87 3.92 12.41
C GLU A 37 -2.82 5.27 11.69
N LYS A 38 -1.63 5.81 11.44
CA LYS A 38 -1.41 7.12 10.82
C LYS A 38 -1.53 7.05 9.30
N SER A 39 -1.25 5.91 8.68
CA SER A 39 -1.47 5.70 7.25
C SER A 39 -2.97 5.90 6.91
N ARG A 40 -3.24 6.76 5.95
CA ARG A 40 -4.58 7.04 5.42
C ARG A 40 -4.86 6.22 4.16
N VAL A 41 -3.82 5.72 3.50
CA VAL A 41 -3.90 4.79 2.37
C VAL A 41 -4.12 3.36 2.89
N TRP A 42 -5.14 2.70 2.34
CA TRP A 42 -5.40 1.27 2.51
C TRP A 42 -5.03 0.54 1.24
N TRP A 43 -4.24 -0.52 1.37
CA TRP A 43 -3.90 -1.44 0.32
C TRP A 43 -4.91 -2.57 0.22
N ILE A 44 -5.06 -3.14 -0.97
CA ILE A 44 -5.87 -4.33 -1.22
C ILE A 44 -5.28 -5.08 -2.40
N ASP A 45 -5.29 -6.41 -2.35
CA ASP A 45 -4.77 -7.24 -3.42
C ASP A 45 -5.91 -7.97 -4.14
N LYS A 46 -5.77 -8.11 -5.44
CA LYS A 46 -6.62 -9.02 -6.23
C LYS A 46 -5.91 -10.36 -6.34
N LEU A 47 -6.48 -11.40 -5.75
CA LEU A 47 -5.78 -12.65 -5.45
C LEU A 47 -5.34 -13.44 -6.70
N ASP A 48 -6.07 -13.28 -7.81
CA ASP A 48 -5.81 -13.99 -9.07
C ASP A 48 -5.06 -13.15 -10.12
N VAL A 49 -4.54 -11.97 -9.75
CA VAL A 49 -3.90 -11.05 -10.69
C VAL A 49 -2.50 -10.65 -10.21
N VAL A 50 -1.53 -10.71 -11.12
CA VAL A 50 -0.15 -10.30 -10.85
C VAL A 50 0.13 -8.94 -11.50
N GLY A 51 0.78 -8.05 -10.74
CA GLY A 51 1.26 -6.76 -11.24
C GLY A 51 0.28 -5.59 -11.08
N GLU A 52 -0.90 -5.83 -10.51
CA GLU A 52 -1.76 -4.76 -10.02
C GLU A 52 -1.29 -4.32 -8.63
N HIS A 53 -1.22 -3.02 -8.41
CA HIS A 53 -1.05 -2.43 -7.08
C HIS A 53 -2.27 -1.57 -6.81
N LEU A 54 -3.13 -2.04 -5.90
CA LEU A 54 -4.43 -1.41 -5.66
C LEU A 54 -4.47 -0.77 -4.27
N PHE A 55 -5.12 0.38 -4.20
CA PHE A 55 -5.26 1.13 -2.95
C PHE A 55 -6.60 1.86 -2.86
N SER A 56 -6.93 2.34 -1.67
CA SER A 56 -8.15 3.07 -1.36
C SER A 56 -7.93 4.04 -0.21
N PHE A 57 -8.63 5.18 -0.21
CA PHE A 57 -8.64 6.11 0.94
C PHE A 57 -9.82 5.84 1.88
N ASP A 58 -10.90 5.25 1.37
CA ASP A 58 -12.19 5.11 2.07
C ASP A 58 -12.70 3.67 2.15
N LYS A 59 -11.91 2.71 1.64
CA LYS A 59 -12.25 1.28 1.52
C LYS A 59 -13.49 1.00 0.65
N LYS A 60 -13.84 1.94 -0.24
CA LYS A 60 -14.95 1.81 -1.20
C LYS A 60 -14.47 2.01 -2.63
N LYS A 61 -13.75 3.11 -2.89
CA LYS A 61 -13.17 3.37 -4.19
C LYS A 61 -11.77 2.77 -4.25
N ILE A 62 -11.58 1.82 -5.16
CA ILE A 62 -10.29 1.17 -5.40
C ILE A 62 -9.64 1.81 -6.62
N TYR A 63 -8.38 2.22 -6.45
CA TYR A 63 -7.52 2.76 -7.47
C TYR A 63 -6.44 1.74 -7.82
N ASN A 64 -5.94 1.77 -9.04
CA ASN A 64 -4.72 1.11 -9.46
C ASN A 64 -3.62 2.14 -9.65
N ILE A 65 -2.47 1.99 -8.99
CA ILE A 65 -1.37 2.96 -9.06
C ILE A 65 -0.99 3.30 -10.50
N PHE A 66 -0.82 2.31 -11.37
CA PHE A 66 -0.30 2.53 -12.72
C PHE A 66 -1.34 3.10 -13.68
N LEU A 67 -2.62 2.92 -13.38
CA LEU A 67 -3.72 3.38 -14.24
C LEU A 67 -4.30 4.71 -13.77
N ASP A 68 -4.29 4.98 -12.46
CA ASP A 68 -5.01 6.09 -11.87
C ASP A 68 -4.09 7.19 -11.32
N TYR A 69 -2.92 6.84 -10.78
CA TYR A 69 -2.03 7.85 -10.22
C TYR A 69 -1.21 8.55 -11.33
N PRO A 70 -1.04 9.88 -11.30
CA PRO A 70 -1.69 10.83 -10.39
C PRO A 70 -3.01 11.41 -10.93
N HIS A 71 -3.42 11.06 -12.15
CA HIS A 71 -4.34 11.85 -12.96
C HIS A 71 -5.83 11.60 -12.69
N ASN A 72 -6.20 10.46 -12.10
CA ASN A 72 -7.58 10.12 -11.71
C ASN A 72 -7.87 10.38 -10.22
N LEU A 73 -6.87 10.90 -9.49
CA LEU A 73 -7.01 11.33 -8.11
C LEU A 73 -7.43 12.80 -8.06
N THR A 74 -8.24 13.14 -7.05
CA THR A 74 -8.41 14.55 -6.68
C THR A 74 -7.09 15.11 -6.15
N LYS A 75 -6.98 16.45 -6.12
CA LYS A 75 -5.79 17.11 -5.58
C LYS A 75 -5.49 16.68 -4.13
N GLU A 76 -6.52 16.59 -3.30
CA GLU A 76 -6.42 16.18 -1.89
C GLU A 76 -5.97 14.72 -1.76
N GLU A 77 -6.59 13.80 -2.51
CA GLU A 77 -6.19 12.38 -2.54
C GLU A 77 -4.74 12.20 -2.98
N LYS A 78 -4.31 12.98 -3.99
CA LYS A 78 -2.92 12.95 -4.45
C LYS A 78 -1.96 13.45 -3.36
N GLU A 79 -2.31 14.52 -2.65
CA GLU A 79 -1.51 15.05 -1.55
C GLU A 79 -1.39 14.02 -0.42
N ILE A 80 -2.50 13.36 -0.04
CA ILE A 80 -2.50 12.28 0.95
C ILE A 80 -1.61 11.12 0.51
N PHE A 81 -1.77 10.64 -0.73
CA PHE A 81 -0.96 9.54 -1.25
C PHE A 81 0.53 9.89 -1.31
N ASP A 82 0.84 11.10 -1.75
CA ASP A 82 2.22 11.60 -1.82
C ASP A 82 2.91 11.68 -0.44
N GLU A 83 2.14 11.94 0.62
CA GLU A 83 2.62 12.02 2.00
C GLU A 83 2.80 10.63 2.61
N ASP A 84 1.84 9.74 2.41
CA ASP A 84 1.82 8.41 3.03
C ASP A 84 2.68 7.39 2.26
N GLU A 85 2.84 7.56 0.94
CA GLU A 85 3.53 6.61 0.06
C GLU A 85 4.72 7.26 -0.68
N PRO A 86 5.73 7.77 0.04
CA PRO A 86 6.82 8.54 -0.55
C PRO A 86 7.67 7.73 -1.54
N TYR A 87 7.79 6.41 -1.32
CA TYR A 87 8.46 5.51 -2.26
C TYR A 87 7.75 5.51 -3.62
N TRP A 88 6.43 5.30 -3.63
CA TRP A 88 5.65 5.26 -4.87
C TRP A 88 5.63 6.60 -5.58
N LYS A 89 5.49 7.70 -4.84
CA LYS A 89 5.62 9.06 -5.38
C LYS A 89 6.93 9.26 -6.14
N GLU A 90 8.07 8.91 -5.54
CA GLU A 90 9.37 9.09 -6.19
C GLU A 90 9.57 8.12 -7.35
N PHE A 91 9.09 6.87 -7.24
CA PHE A 91 9.15 5.87 -8.29
C PHE A 91 8.36 6.26 -9.56
N LEU A 92 7.21 6.90 -9.39
CA LEU A 92 6.28 7.25 -10.48
C LEU A 92 6.52 8.64 -11.06
N LYS A 93 7.33 9.47 -10.43
CA LYS A 93 7.59 10.88 -10.79
C LYS A 93 8.00 11.12 -12.25
N ASN A 94 8.61 10.13 -12.90
CA ASN A 94 9.10 10.21 -14.28
C ASN A 94 8.35 9.27 -15.26
N ARG A 95 7.19 8.73 -14.85
CA ARG A 95 6.34 7.86 -15.69
C ARG A 95 5.10 8.61 -16.15
#